data_AF-A0A7C3HTK7-F1
#
_entry.id   AF-A0A7C3HTK7-F1
#
_cell.length_a   1.000
_cell.length_b   1.000
_cell.length_c   1.000
_cell.angle_alpha   90.00
_cell.angle_beta   90.00
_cell.angle_gamma   90.00
#
_symmetry.space_group_name_H-M   'P 1'
#
loop_
_entity.id
_entity.type
_entity.pdbx_description
1 polymer ?
#
loop_
_entity_poly.entity_id
_entity_poly.type
_entity_poly.pdbx_seq_one_letter_code
_entity_poly.pdbx_strand_id
1 'polypeptide(L)'
;MGKGLDVQLAELYAAFLEKRKKCDEALLDIFDAIAAAKAKTPEDLEAVVRETIATAFRLGIQPYPPLRRERRIEHRMNDWLGRETRLTYWVDVPVPEIERTLELPEGYRITPEHLQAYQSFFTGRIAFWKARLSADEGPRWDRKAAHFREELRRRGLAHKTLAERAGISEKTVQRLLAGKPIRLDSLRALEKALES
;
A
#
# COMPACT_ATOMS: atom_id res chain seq x y z
N MET A 1 6.99 37.83 10.21
CA MET A 1 5.97 37.05 10.96
C MET A 1 6.16 35.60 10.60
N GLY A 2 6.63 34.75 11.52
CA GLY A 2 6.80 33.32 11.25
C GLY A 2 5.45 32.62 11.15
N LYS A 3 5.33 31.59 10.30
CA LYS A 3 4.16 30.72 10.30
C LYS A 3 3.98 30.12 11.70
N GLY A 4 2.75 30.11 12.23
CA GLY A 4 2.45 29.47 13.51
C GLY A 4 2.77 27.97 13.47
N LEU A 5 3.18 27.42 14.62
CA LEU A 5 3.61 26.02 14.77
C LEU A 5 2.60 25.01 14.20
N ASP A 6 1.31 25.27 14.36
CA ASP A 6 0.23 24.41 13.86
C ASP A 6 0.20 24.30 12.33
N VAL A 7 0.51 25.40 11.63
CA VAL A 7 0.58 25.42 10.16
C VAL A 7 1.78 24.61 9.68
N GLN A 8 2.90 24.70 10.37
CA GLN A 8 4.10 23.92 10.04
C GLN A 8 3.88 22.42 10.27
N LEU A 9 3.20 22.03 11.35
CA LEU A 9 2.84 20.64 11.61
C LEU A 9 1.88 20.07 10.56
N ALA A 10 0.88 20.84 10.14
CA ALA A 10 -0.03 20.44 9.07
C ALA A 10 0.68 20.25 7.73
N GLU A 11 1.60 21.15 7.36
CA GLU A 11 2.42 21.04 6.15
C GLU A 11 3.33 19.80 6.17
N LEU A 12 3.99 19.54 7.30
CA LEU A 12 4.80 18.34 7.50
C LEU A 12 3.97 17.06 7.41
N TYR A 13 2.78 17.05 8.00
CA TYR A 13 1.88 15.91 7.96
C TYR A 13 1.34 15.64 6.54
N ALA A 14 0.96 16.68 5.80
CA ALA A 14 0.53 16.56 4.41
C ALA A 14 1.65 16.00 3.52
N ALA A 15 2.88 16.51 3.68
CA ALA A 15 4.05 16.00 2.95
C ALA A 15 4.35 14.53 3.28
N PHE A 16 4.19 14.13 4.55
CA PHE A 16 4.31 12.75 4.99
C PHE A 16 3.26 11.84 4.31
N LEU A 17 1.99 12.25 4.29
CA LEU A 17 0.92 11.49 3.64
C LEU A 17 1.14 11.35 2.14
N GLU A 18 1.61 12.41 1.46
CA GLU A 18 1.92 12.36 0.05
C GLU A 18 3.08 11.39 -0.25
N LYS A 19 4.14 11.43 0.56
CA LYS A 19 5.27 10.50 0.45
C LYS A 19 4.81 9.05 0.61
N ARG A 20 3.99 8.78 1.64
CA ARG A 20 3.42 7.46 1.89
C ARG A 20 2.60 6.96 0.71
N LYS A 21 1.72 7.82 0.17
CA LYS A 21 0.92 7.48 -1.02
C LYS A 21 1.79 7.09 -2.22
N LYS A 22 2.88 7.83 -2.47
CA LYS A 22 3.83 7.51 -3.55
C LYS A 22 4.50 6.15 -3.35
N CYS A 23 4.91 5.82 -2.12
CA CYS A 23 5.47 4.50 -1.78
C CYS A 23 4.45 3.37 -2.00
N ASP A 24 3.21 3.54 -1.53
CA ASP A 24 2.15 2.55 -1.69
C ASP A 24 1.84 2.29 -3.19
N GLU A 25 1.80 3.35 -4.00
CA GLU A 25 1.61 3.23 -5.44
C GLU A 25 2.78 2.48 -6.12
N ALA A 26 4.03 2.78 -5.74
CA ALA A 26 5.20 2.10 -6.28
C ALA A 26 5.19 0.60 -5.93
N LEU A 27 4.80 0.26 -4.70
CA LEU A 27 4.67 -1.12 -4.25
C LEU A 27 3.63 -1.90 -5.06
N LEU A 28 2.48 -1.28 -5.33
CA LEU A 28 1.43 -1.88 -6.16
C LEU A 28 1.88 -2.09 -7.62
N ASP A 29 2.71 -1.19 -8.15
CA ASP A 29 3.26 -1.31 -9.49
C ASP A 29 4.31 -2.44 -9.57
N ILE A 30 5.13 -2.64 -8.51
CA ILE A 30 6.04 -3.80 -8.39
C ILE A 30 5.24 -5.11 -8.37
N PHE A 31 4.18 -5.17 -7.57
CA PHE A 31 3.32 -6.36 -7.50
C PHE A 31 2.80 -6.74 -8.89
N ASP A 32 2.25 -5.76 -9.62
CA ASP A 32 1.72 -6.00 -10.97
C ASP A 32 2.80 -6.49 -11.93
N ALA A 33 4.01 -5.94 -11.84
CA ALA A 33 5.13 -6.33 -12.70
C ALA A 33 5.56 -7.78 -12.44
N ILE A 34 5.71 -8.17 -11.17
CA ILE A 34 6.09 -9.53 -10.79
C ILE A 34 4.96 -10.51 -11.14
N ALA A 35 3.71 -10.18 -10.82
CA ALA A 35 2.55 -11.00 -11.14
C ALA A 35 2.45 -11.25 -12.66
N ALA A 36 2.62 -10.22 -13.49
CA ALA A 36 2.59 -10.34 -14.94
C ALA A 36 3.72 -11.21 -15.50
N ALA A 37 4.90 -11.16 -14.89
CA ALA A 37 6.05 -11.93 -15.32
C ALA A 37 6.00 -13.41 -14.88
N LYS A 38 5.40 -13.69 -13.71
CA LYS A 38 5.59 -14.97 -13.02
C LYS A 38 4.31 -15.73 -12.69
N ALA A 39 3.17 -15.08 -12.47
CA ALA A 39 1.95 -15.77 -12.08
C ALA A 39 1.30 -16.45 -13.29
N LYS A 40 1.28 -17.79 -13.28
CA LYS A 40 0.64 -18.61 -14.31
C LYS A 40 -0.61 -19.31 -13.78
N THR A 41 -0.66 -19.60 -12.48
CA THR A 41 -1.83 -20.14 -11.80
C THR A 41 -2.20 -19.31 -10.56
N PRO A 42 -3.44 -19.41 -10.05
CA PRO A 42 -3.86 -18.70 -8.84
C PRO A 42 -2.98 -18.94 -7.60
N GLU A 43 -2.37 -20.12 -7.50
CA GLU A 43 -1.49 -20.54 -6.41
C GLU A 43 -0.16 -19.77 -6.41
N ASP A 44 0.34 -19.37 -7.58
CA ASP A 44 1.59 -18.61 -7.73
C ASP A 44 1.53 -17.24 -7.03
N LEU A 45 0.32 -16.71 -6.82
CA LEU A 45 0.14 -15.35 -6.30
C LEU A 45 0.63 -15.20 -4.85
N GLU A 46 0.66 -16.27 -4.06
CA GLU A 46 1.26 -16.20 -2.73
C GLU A 46 2.77 -15.95 -2.81
N ALA A 47 3.46 -16.64 -3.74
CA ALA A 47 4.88 -16.44 -3.99
C ALA A 47 5.16 -15.03 -4.54
N VAL A 48 4.31 -14.52 -5.43
CA VAL A 48 4.39 -13.15 -5.95
C VAL A 48 4.29 -12.12 -4.83
N VAL A 49 3.38 -12.30 -3.86
CA VAL A 49 3.28 -11.39 -2.70
C VAL A 49 4.60 -11.39 -1.94
N ARG A 50 5.14 -12.57 -1.60
CA ARG A 50 6.40 -12.69 -0.84
C ARG A 50 7.57 -12.05 -1.58
N GLU A 51 7.67 -12.26 -2.89
CA GLU A 51 8.72 -11.67 -3.73
C GLU A 51 8.56 -10.15 -3.89
N THR A 52 7.32 -9.66 -3.97
CA THR A 52 7.03 -8.22 -3.98
C THR A 52 7.51 -7.56 -2.69
N ILE A 53 7.23 -8.17 -1.53
CA ILE A 53 7.68 -7.66 -0.23
C ILE A 53 9.22 -7.64 -0.16
N ALA A 54 9.88 -8.73 -0.54
CA ALA A 54 11.34 -8.79 -0.59
C ALA A 54 11.94 -7.71 -1.51
N THR A 55 11.36 -7.53 -2.70
CA THR A 55 11.79 -6.51 -3.66
C THR A 55 11.61 -5.09 -3.10
N ALA A 56 10.50 -4.83 -2.41
CA ALA A 56 10.25 -3.54 -1.79
C ALA A 56 11.25 -3.23 -0.67
N PHE A 57 11.66 -4.24 0.10
CA PHE A 57 12.68 -4.12 1.15
C PHE A 57 14.03 -3.76 0.53
N ARG A 58 14.44 -4.49 -0.51
CA ARG A 58 15.67 -4.20 -1.25
C ARG A 58 15.73 -2.78 -1.81
N LEU A 59 14.58 -2.26 -2.26
CA LEU A 59 14.47 -0.91 -2.84
C LEU A 59 14.24 0.19 -1.79
N GLY A 60 14.13 -0.15 -0.50
CA GLY A 60 13.84 0.81 0.57
C GLY A 60 12.47 1.48 0.46
N ILE A 61 11.55 0.91 -0.33
CA ILE A 61 10.23 1.48 -0.61
C ILE A 61 9.31 1.36 0.60
N GLN A 62 9.57 0.38 1.49
CA GLN A 62 8.67 0.12 2.60
C GLN A 62 9.41 -0.15 3.91
N PRO A 63 9.44 0.84 4.81
CA PRO A 63 9.50 0.57 6.23
C PRO A 63 8.07 0.34 6.72
N TYR A 64 7.77 -0.87 7.18
CA TYR A 64 7.10 -1.22 8.44
C TYR A 64 6.52 -2.63 8.31
N PRO A 65 6.80 -3.48 9.29
CA PRO A 65 7.01 -3.24 10.71
C PRO A 65 8.46 -3.00 11.06
N PRO A 66 8.75 -2.44 12.23
CA PRO A 66 10.11 -2.08 12.51
C PRO A 66 10.90 -3.35 12.85
N LEU A 67 12.15 -3.41 12.40
CA LEU A 67 13.13 -4.33 12.97
C LEU A 67 13.37 -4.04 14.47
N ARG A 68 12.83 -2.93 14.98
CA ARG A 68 12.95 -2.44 16.35
C ARG A 68 11.64 -1.90 16.92
N ARG A 69 11.13 -2.43 18.04
CA ARG A 69 9.96 -1.85 18.72
C ARG A 69 10.36 -0.83 19.77
N GLU A 70 9.57 0.22 19.95
CA GLU A 70 9.68 1.11 21.11
C GLU A 70 9.20 0.34 22.35
N ARG A 71 10.12 0.06 23.28
CA ARG A 71 9.80 -0.53 24.58
C ARG A 71 9.95 0.55 25.64
N ARG A 72 8.90 0.72 26.46
CA ARG A 72 8.99 1.48 27.70
C ARG A 72 9.85 0.69 28.69
N ILE A 73 11.03 1.20 29.01
CA ILE A 73 11.88 0.66 30.07
C ILE A 73 11.68 1.52 31.31
N GLU A 74 11.56 0.82 32.44
CA GLU A 74 11.43 1.44 33.75
C GLU A 74 12.60 1.00 34.62
N HIS A 75 13.41 1.96 35.06
CA HIS A 75 14.44 1.72 36.05
C HIS A 75 14.04 2.38 37.36
N ARG A 76 14.17 1.61 38.43
CA ARG A 76 14.03 2.08 39.81
C ARG A 76 15.42 2.23 40.39
N MET A 77 15.73 3.41 40.90
CA MET A 77 17.01 3.70 41.54
C MET A 77 16.75 4.51 42.80
N ASN A 78 17.53 4.27 43.85
CA ASN A 78 17.53 5.16 45.01
C ASN A 78 18.38 6.39 44.66
N ASP A 79 17.84 7.58 44.84
CA ASP A 79 18.63 8.79 44.75
C ASP A 79 19.65 8.84 45.91
N TRP A 80 20.57 9.81 45.86
CA TRP A 80 21.59 10.02 46.88
C TRP A 80 21.02 10.38 48.28
N LEU A 81 19.70 10.61 48.38
CA LEU A 81 18.96 10.84 49.62
C LEU A 81 18.17 9.59 50.08
N GLY A 82 18.33 8.45 49.40
CA GLY A 82 17.67 7.19 49.74
C GLY A 82 16.20 7.11 49.29
N ARG A 83 15.72 8.01 48.42
CA ARG A 83 14.36 7.98 47.88
C ARG A 83 14.29 7.17 46.59
N GLU A 84 13.32 6.28 46.49
CA GLU A 84 13.07 5.49 45.27
C GLU A 84 12.58 6.42 44.14
N THR A 85 13.39 6.54 43.08
CA THR A 85 13.10 7.33 41.89
C THR A 85 12.84 6.40 40.70
N ARG A 86 11.79 6.68 39.93
CA ARG A 86 11.42 5.92 38.72
C ARG A 86 11.80 6.72 37.47
N LEU A 87 12.77 6.21 36.71
CA LEU A 87 13.11 6.72 35.38
C LEU A 87 12.33 5.91 34.34
N THR A 88 11.56 6.58 33.47
CA THR A 88 10.80 5.94 32.38
C THR A 88 11.22 6.55 31.05
N TYR A 89 11.69 5.72 30.12
CA TYR A 89 12.09 6.17 28.79
C TYR A 89 11.79 5.09 27.74
N TRP A 90 11.65 5.52 26.49
CA TRP A 90 11.40 4.65 25.35
C TRP A 90 12.74 4.29 24.69
N VAL A 91 12.91 3.02 24.33
CA VAL A 91 14.07 2.56 23.57
C VAL A 91 13.66 1.72 22.38
N ASP A 92 14.42 1.84 21.30
CA ASP A 92 14.32 0.97 20.14
C ASP A 92 15.01 -0.36 20.41
N VAL A 93 14.25 -1.44 20.57
CA VAL A 93 14.82 -2.79 20.79
C VAL A 93 14.54 -3.70 19.60
N PRO A 94 15.55 -4.47 19.12
CA PRO A 94 15.35 -5.41 18.03
C PRO A 94 14.23 -6.42 18.34
N VAL A 95 13.48 -6.82 17.32
CA VAL A 95 12.42 -7.83 17.44
C VAL A 95 13.04 -9.17 17.89
N PRO A 96 12.59 -9.79 18.98
CA PRO A 96 13.17 -11.03 19.50
C PRO A 96 13.08 -12.19 18.50
N GLU A 97 14.15 -12.99 18.38
CA GLU A 97 14.20 -14.19 17.51
C GLU A 97 13.16 -15.27 17.87
N ILE A 98 12.64 -15.25 19.10
CA ILE A 98 11.63 -16.18 19.63
C ILE A 98 10.23 -15.91 19.02
N GLU A 99 10.00 -14.71 18.48
CA GLU A 99 8.80 -14.38 17.71
C GLU A 99 8.96 -14.98 16.30
N ARG A 100 8.40 -16.18 16.07
CA ARG A 100 8.54 -16.99 14.83
C ARG A 100 8.56 -16.13 13.56
N THR A 101 9.75 -15.96 12.96
CA THR A 101 9.92 -15.20 11.73
C THR A 101 9.76 -16.09 10.49
N LEU A 102 8.97 -15.65 9.52
CA LEU A 102 8.94 -16.19 8.17
C LEU A 102 10.10 -15.59 7.37
N GLU A 103 10.86 -16.45 6.69
CA GLU A 103 11.90 -16.02 5.75
C GLU A 103 11.28 -15.75 4.37
N LEU A 104 11.61 -14.59 3.81
CA LEU A 104 11.26 -14.15 2.48
C LEU A 104 12.38 -14.52 1.50
N PRO A 105 12.13 -14.48 0.18
CA PRO A 105 13.19 -14.51 -0.82
C PRO A 105 14.30 -13.50 -0.47
N GLU A 106 15.55 -13.84 -0.80
CA GLU A 106 16.75 -13.04 -0.49
C GLU A 106 17.10 -12.92 1.01
N GLY A 107 16.48 -13.71 1.89
CA GLY A 107 16.88 -13.85 3.31
C GLY A 107 16.29 -12.82 4.26
N TYR A 108 15.34 -11.99 3.80
CA TYR A 108 14.62 -11.06 4.68
C TYR A 108 13.69 -11.81 5.63
N ARG A 109 13.49 -11.28 6.84
CA ARG A 109 12.65 -11.91 7.87
C ARG A 109 11.50 -10.99 8.28
N ILE A 110 10.28 -11.54 8.31
CA ILE A 110 9.06 -10.85 8.77
C ILE A 110 8.27 -11.76 9.70
N THR A 111 7.36 -11.21 10.51
CA THR A 111 6.44 -12.05 11.31
C THR A 111 5.19 -12.41 10.49
N PRO A 112 4.41 -13.44 10.89
CA PRO A 112 3.15 -13.79 10.24
C PRO A 112 2.12 -12.65 10.18
N GLU A 113 2.00 -11.86 11.25
CA GLU A 113 1.08 -10.71 11.33
C GLU A 113 1.44 -9.66 10.28
N HIS A 114 2.73 -9.49 10.04
CA HIS A 114 3.23 -8.57 9.05
C HIS A 114 2.92 -9.07 7.65
N LEU A 115 3.22 -10.34 7.35
CA LEU A 115 2.84 -10.96 6.08
C LEU A 115 1.34 -10.80 5.82
N GLN A 116 0.50 -11.00 6.85
CA GLN A 116 -0.94 -10.83 6.76
C GLN A 116 -1.32 -9.37 6.43
N ALA A 117 -0.70 -8.38 7.07
CA ALA A 117 -0.95 -6.96 6.77
C ALA A 117 -0.59 -6.63 5.29
N TYR A 118 0.52 -7.16 4.78
CA TYR A 118 0.89 -7.03 3.37
C TYR A 118 -0.12 -7.72 2.45
N GLN A 119 -0.54 -8.95 2.77
CA GLN A 119 -1.57 -9.65 2.01
C GLN A 119 -2.89 -8.89 1.99
N SER A 120 -3.29 -8.27 3.11
CA SER A 120 -4.47 -7.40 3.18
C SER A 120 -4.34 -6.21 2.23
N PHE A 121 -3.17 -5.57 2.16
CA PHE A 121 -2.91 -4.48 1.22
C PHE A 121 -3.07 -4.91 -0.25
N PHE A 122 -2.60 -6.12 -0.60
CA PHE A 122 -2.71 -6.66 -1.95
C PHE A 122 -4.04 -7.37 -2.24
N THR A 123 -4.95 -7.54 -1.28
CA THR A 123 -6.12 -8.41 -1.42
C THR A 123 -6.95 -8.11 -2.68
N GLY A 124 -7.21 -6.83 -2.97
CA GLY A 124 -7.92 -6.44 -4.19
C GLY A 124 -7.17 -6.76 -5.49
N ARG A 125 -5.83 -6.75 -5.47
CA ARG A 125 -4.99 -7.13 -6.62
C ARG A 125 -4.89 -8.64 -6.77
N ILE A 126 -4.77 -9.36 -5.66
CA ILE A 126 -4.78 -10.82 -5.65
C ILE A 126 -6.09 -11.33 -6.23
N ALA A 127 -7.24 -10.79 -5.78
CA ALA A 127 -8.55 -11.15 -6.33
C ALA A 127 -8.60 -10.95 -7.85
N PHE A 128 -8.11 -9.79 -8.33
CA PHE A 128 -8.02 -9.54 -9.77
C PHE A 128 -7.15 -10.56 -10.51
N TRP A 129 -5.93 -10.79 -10.03
CA TRP A 129 -5.01 -11.70 -10.71
C TRP A 129 -5.52 -13.14 -10.69
N LYS A 130 -6.14 -13.59 -9.58
CA LYS A 130 -6.81 -14.89 -9.52
C LYS A 130 -7.85 -15.01 -10.61
N ALA A 131 -8.68 -13.98 -10.78
CA ALA A 131 -9.75 -14.00 -11.75
C ALA A 131 -9.28 -13.78 -13.20
N ARG A 132 -8.15 -13.09 -13.41
CA ARG A 132 -7.45 -13.03 -14.70
C ARG A 132 -6.88 -14.39 -15.08
N LEU A 133 -6.29 -15.10 -14.12
CA LEU A 133 -5.70 -16.43 -14.31
C LEU A 133 -6.78 -17.52 -14.41
N SER A 134 -7.96 -17.31 -13.85
CA SER A 134 -9.13 -18.19 -14.01
C SER A 134 -9.96 -17.91 -15.27
N ALA A 135 -9.47 -17.07 -16.19
CA ALA A 135 -10.08 -16.69 -17.47
C ALA A 135 -11.34 -15.80 -17.44
N ASP A 136 -11.87 -15.42 -16.27
CA ASP A 136 -13.17 -14.74 -16.17
C ASP A 136 -13.10 -13.20 -16.03
N GLU A 137 -12.04 -12.62 -15.45
CA GLU A 137 -12.01 -11.17 -15.18
C GLU A 137 -11.31 -10.29 -16.22
N GLY A 138 -10.33 -10.82 -16.97
CA GLY A 138 -9.67 -10.08 -18.05
C GLY A 138 -10.70 -9.52 -19.04
N PRO A 139 -11.56 -10.39 -19.63
CA PRO A 139 -12.62 -9.95 -20.53
C PRO A 139 -13.64 -8.99 -19.89
N ARG A 140 -13.79 -9.00 -18.55
CA ARG A 140 -14.68 -8.07 -17.84
C ARG A 140 -14.09 -6.67 -17.75
N TRP A 141 -12.81 -6.56 -17.42
CA TRP A 141 -12.12 -5.26 -17.34
C TRP A 141 -11.86 -4.66 -18.72
N ASP A 142 -11.61 -5.48 -19.74
CA ASP A 142 -11.54 -5.02 -21.12
C ASP A 142 -12.90 -4.48 -21.60
N ARG A 143 -14.01 -5.17 -21.26
CA ARG A 143 -15.37 -4.67 -21.50
C ARG A 143 -15.66 -3.36 -20.76
N LYS A 144 -15.26 -3.27 -19.49
CA LYS A 144 -15.38 -2.02 -18.70
C LYS A 144 -14.56 -0.88 -19.31
N ALA A 145 -13.32 -1.13 -19.70
CA ALA A 145 -12.46 -0.15 -20.35
C ALA A 145 -13.07 0.34 -21.67
N ALA A 146 -13.56 -0.59 -22.50
CA ALA A 146 -14.25 -0.26 -23.75
C ALA A 146 -15.49 0.61 -23.51
N HIS A 147 -16.33 0.25 -22.53
CA HIS A 147 -17.51 1.04 -22.15
C HIS A 147 -17.13 2.47 -21.72
N PHE A 148 -16.11 2.61 -20.87
CA PHE A 148 -15.65 3.93 -20.42
C PHE A 148 -15.05 4.78 -21.55
N ARG A 149 -14.26 4.17 -22.46
CA ARG A 149 -13.75 4.88 -23.64
C ARG A 149 -14.89 5.40 -24.52
N GLU A 150 -15.93 4.60 -24.70
CA GLU A 150 -17.09 4.99 -25.50
C GLU A 150 -17.90 6.11 -24.85
N GLU A 151 -18.19 6.02 -23.55
CA GLU A 151 -18.90 7.09 -22.83
C GLU A 151 -18.11 8.41 -22.81
N LEU A 152 -16.78 8.35 -22.63
CA LEU A 152 -15.92 9.54 -22.71
C LEU A 152 -15.96 10.17 -24.11
N ARG A 153 -15.90 9.34 -25.16
CA ARG A 153 -16.00 9.80 -26.55
C ARG A 153 -17.38 10.42 -26.83
N ARG A 154 -18.47 9.77 -26.40
CA ARG A 154 -19.84 10.25 -26.61
C ARG A 154 -20.09 11.60 -25.94
N ARG A 155 -19.49 11.83 -24.77
CA ARG A 155 -19.66 13.04 -23.97
C ARG A 155 -18.60 14.11 -24.23
N GLY A 156 -17.59 13.82 -25.06
CA GLY A 156 -16.47 14.73 -25.30
C GLY A 156 -15.65 15.02 -24.04
N LEU A 157 -15.60 14.10 -23.07
CA LEU A 157 -14.93 14.29 -21.79
C LEU A 157 -13.46 13.87 -21.85
N ALA A 158 -12.58 14.72 -21.33
CA ALA A 158 -11.17 14.39 -21.15
C ALA A 158 -10.97 13.49 -19.89
N HIS A 159 -9.92 12.66 -19.90
CA HIS A 159 -9.61 11.76 -18.78
C HIS A 159 -9.40 12.52 -17.46
N LYS A 160 -8.71 13.67 -17.54
CA LYS A 160 -8.46 14.55 -16.41
C LYS A 160 -9.75 15.06 -15.78
N THR A 161 -10.71 15.48 -16.60
CA THR A 161 -12.01 15.98 -16.14
C THR A 161 -12.82 14.89 -15.45
N LEU A 162 -12.80 13.65 -15.97
CA LEU A 162 -13.45 12.52 -15.31
C LEU A 162 -12.80 12.21 -13.95
N ALA A 163 -11.46 12.27 -13.88
CA ALA A 163 -10.73 12.06 -12.63
C ALA A 163 -11.09 13.11 -11.56
N GLU A 164 -11.16 14.38 -11.96
CA GLU A 164 -11.57 15.50 -11.11
C GLU A 164 -13.00 15.32 -10.60
N ARG A 165 -13.95 14.98 -11.47
CA ARG A 165 -15.35 14.72 -11.09
C ARG A 165 -15.50 13.54 -10.14
N ALA A 166 -14.70 12.50 -10.33
CA ALA A 166 -14.71 11.31 -9.48
C ALA A 166 -13.90 11.47 -8.18
N GLY A 167 -13.15 12.58 -8.02
CA GLY A 167 -12.29 12.79 -6.85
C GLY A 167 -11.14 11.79 -6.76
N ILE A 168 -10.64 11.29 -7.89
CA ILE A 168 -9.54 10.31 -7.93
C ILE A 168 -8.37 10.79 -8.79
N SER A 169 -7.24 10.09 -8.73
CA SER A 169 -6.09 10.42 -9.57
C SER A 169 -6.34 10.08 -11.04
N GLU A 170 -5.83 10.91 -11.95
CA GLU A 170 -5.86 10.64 -13.39
C GLU A 170 -5.16 9.31 -13.74
N LYS A 171 -4.10 8.94 -13.01
CA LYS A 171 -3.44 7.63 -13.14
C LYS A 171 -4.44 6.48 -12.93
N THR A 172 -5.38 6.60 -12.00
CA THR A 172 -6.41 5.58 -11.76
C THR A 172 -7.37 5.46 -12.95
N VAL A 173 -7.74 6.58 -13.57
CA VAL A 173 -8.55 6.59 -14.81
C VAL A 173 -7.79 5.92 -15.95
N GLN A 174 -6.52 6.28 -16.15
CA GLN A 174 -5.67 5.67 -17.18
C GLN A 174 -5.52 4.15 -16.97
N ARG A 175 -5.42 3.69 -15.71
CA ARG A 175 -5.41 2.25 -15.39
C ARG A 175 -6.70 1.58 -15.84
N LEU A 176 -7.86 2.13 -15.48
CA LEU A 176 -9.15 1.59 -15.91
C LEU A 176 -9.24 1.53 -17.44
N LEU A 177 -8.88 2.61 -18.12
CA LEU A 177 -8.90 2.69 -19.58
C LEU A 177 -7.88 1.76 -20.25
N ALA A 178 -6.85 1.31 -19.53
CA ALA A 178 -5.92 0.29 -20.01
C ALA A 178 -6.41 -1.16 -19.74
N GLY A 179 -7.65 -1.35 -19.30
CA GLY A 179 -8.18 -2.68 -18.93
C GLY A 179 -7.61 -3.20 -17.62
N LYS A 180 -6.99 -2.33 -16.81
CA LYS A 180 -6.43 -2.71 -15.51
C LYS A 180 -7.48 -2.50 -14.42
N PRO A 181 -7.46 -3.36 -13.39
CA PRO A 181 -8.39 -3.24 -12.27
C PRO A 181 -8.06 -1.99 -11.47
N ILE A 182 -9.09 -1.45 -10.86
CA ILE A 182 -9.01 -0.36 -9.89
C ILE A 182 -9.81 -0.75 -8.65
N ARG A 183 -9.61 -0.02 -7.54
CA ARG A 183 -10.40 -0.26 -6.32
C ARG A 183 -11.88 -0.11 -6.63
N LEU A 184 -12.72 -0.96 -6.01
CA LEU A 184 -14.16 -0.94 -6.23
C LEU A 184 -14.77 0.43 -5.93
N ASP A 185 -14.30 1.10 -4.88
CA ASP A 185 -14.75 2.44 -4.52
C ASP A 185 -14.39 3.46 -5.60
N SER A 186 -13.20 3.36 -6.20
CA SER A 186 -12.79 4.20 -7.33
C SER A 186 -13.61 3.91 -8.58
N LEU A 187 -13.97 2.65 -8.84
CA LEU A 187 -14.84 2.30 -9.96
C LEU A 187 -16.24 2.90 -9.80
N ARG A 188 -16.84 2.76 -8.61
CA ARG A 188 -18.15 3.35 -8.30
C ARG A 188 -18.14 4.88 -8.40
N ALA A 189 -17.07 5.51 -7.93
CA ALA A 189 -16.89 6.96 -8.06
C ALA A 189 -16.84 7.39 -9.53
N LEU A 190 -16.16 6.62 -10.39
CA LEU A 190 -16.08 6.88 -11.82
C LEU A 190 -17.40 6.67 -12.56
N GLU A 191 -18.15 5.63 -12.20
CA GLU A 191 -19.49 5.38 -12.75
C GLU A 191 -20.44 6.54 -12.41
N LYS A 192 -20.47 6.95 -11.14
CA LYS A 192 -21.27 8.10 -10.70
C LYS A 192 -20.86 9.41 -11.40
N ALA A 193 -19.56 9.61 -11.62
CA ALA A 193 -19.04 10.79 -12.32
C ALA A 193 -19.38 10.80 -13.82
N LEU A 194 -19.63 9.64 -14.43
CA LEU A 194 -20.15 9.55 -15.80
C LEU A 194 -21.66 9.81 -15.86
N GLU A 195 -22.42 9.53 -14.80
CA GLU A 195 -23.87 9.79 -14.76
C GLU A 195 -24.23 11.27 -14.53
N SER A 196 -23.28 12.05 -13.99
CA SER A 196 -23.42 13.48 -13.67
C SER A 196 -23.02 14.40 -14.82
#